data_AF-A0A5E7Z0G4-F1
#
_entry.id   AF-A0A5E7Z0G4-F1
#
_cell.length_a   1.000
_cell.length_b   1.000
_cell.length_c   1.000
_cell.angle_alpha   90.00
_cell.angle_beta   90.00
_cell.angle_gamma   90.00
#
_symmetry.space_group_name_H-M   'P 1'
#
loop_
_entity.id
_entity.type
_entity.pdbx_description
1 polymer ?
#
loop_
_entity_poly.entity_id
_entity_poly.type
_entity_poly.pdbx_seq_one_letter_code
_entity_poly.pdbx_strand_id
1 'polypeptide(L)'
;MKSYLFLLYRLITYNIKVIFANKFVYFVVAAFLFFGFIVLIAIFDDPNFNEAVIYGFLVFPGLLLIFYPMAYGIQNDDDSKMLETIFGIPNYRYKVWLVRFVITAGVAAAILVVLAALANFTLLRFDILPMLGQVMFPIVFLSSVAFVVSTLIRNGNGTAIVIVIIAFMFFVFANPLQSSPYNVFLNPFSEPRDMSEFIWLTIIFRNRLYLLVATSLCLLYGMYNLQYRERFI
;
A
#
# COMPACT_ATOMS: atom_id res chain seq x y z
N MET A 1 24.12 1.89 -21.94
CA MET A 1 23.07 2.60 -21.17
C MET A 1 21.72 2.68 -21.88
N LYS A 2 21.62 3.13 -23.15
CA LYS A 2 20.34 3.25 -23.87
C LYS A 2 19.50 1.94 -23.92
N SER A 3 20.16 0.79 -24.09
CA SER A 3 19.48 -0.53 -24.10
C SER A 3 18.85 -0.91 -22.76
N TYR A 4 19.54 -0.65 -21.63
CA TYR A 4 19.01 -0.93 -20.28
C TYR A 4 17.82 -0.03 -19.92
N LEU A 5 17.90 1.26 -20.26
CA LEU A 5 16.79 2.21 -20.05
C LEU A 5 15.56 1.83 -20.89
N PHE A 6 15.77 1.39 -22.13
CA PHE A 6 14.69 0.93 -22.99
C PHE A 6 14.03 -0.37 -22.46
N LEU A 7 14.83 -1.28 -21.91
CA LEU A 7 14.34 -2.53 -21.33
C LEU A 7 13.57 -2.28 -20.02
N LEU A 8 14.06 -1.35 -19.18
CA LEU A 8 13.36 -0.87 -17.99
C LEU A 8 12.02 -0.22 -18.37
N TYR A 9 12.01 0.66 -19.36
CA TYR A 9 10.79 1.30 -19.87
C TYR A 9 9.75 0.27 -20.34
N ARG A 10 10.16 -0.71 -21.16
CA ARG A 10 9.27 -1.80 -21.59
C ARG A 10 8.70 -2.59 -20.41
N LEU A 11 9.53 -2.90 -19.41
CA LEU A 11 9.12 -3.64 -18.22
C LEU A 11 8.11 -2.83 -17.38
N ILE A 12 8.33 -1.52 -17.24
CA ILE A 12 7.41 -0.61 -16.54
C ILE A 12 6.07 -0.52 -17.29
N THR A 13 6.09 -0.19 -18.58
CA THR A 13 4.87 -0.06 -19.39
C THR A 13 4.06 -1.36 -19.42
N TYR A 14 4.74 -2.50 -19.46
CA TYR A 14 4.10 -3.79 -19.36
C TYR A 14 3.44 -4.02 -17.99
N ASN A 15 4.16 -3.79 -16.89
CA ASN A 15 3.61 -3.98 -15.54
C ASN A 15 2.45 -3.02 -15.27
N ILE A 16 2.52 -1.77 -15.74
CA ILE A 16 1.40 -0.84 -15.71
C ILE A 16 0.22 -1.43 -16.48
N LYS A 17 0.42 -1.94 -17.69
CA LYS A 17 -0.67 -2.56 -18.46
C LYS A 17 -1.28 -3.75 -17.73
N VAL A 18 -0.50 -4.57 -17.02
CA VAL A 18 -1.03 -5.70 -16.23
C VAL A 18 -1.75 -5.25 -14.96
N ILE A 19 -1.23 -4.23 -14.26
CA ILE A 19 -1.85 -3.66 -13.06
C ILE A 19 -3.18 -2.97 -13.40
N PHE A 20 -3.21 -2.18 -14.48
CA PHE A 20 -4.39 -1.45 -14.93
C PHE A 20 -5.30 -2.28 -15.84
N ALA A 21 -4.84 -3.43 -16.34
CA ALA A 21 -5.73 -4.38 -16.98
C ALA A 21 -6.72 -4.91 -15.95
N ASN A 22 -7.95 -5.15 -16.42
CA ASN A 22 -9.02 -5.77 -15.64
C ASN A 22 -9.63 -4.82 -14.59
N LYS A 23 -9.87 -5.27 -13.35
CA LYS A 23 -10.80 -4.62 -12.40
C LYS A 23 -10.20 -3.47 -11.58
N PHE A 24 -8.94 -3.07 -11.81
CA PHE A 24 -8.29 -2.02 -11.01
C PHE A 24 -9.03 -0.68 -11.03
N VAL A 25 -9.62 -0.32 -12.18
CA VAL A 25 -10.41 0.92 -12.33
C VAL A 25 -11.53 0.98 -11.28
N TYR A 26 -12.17 -0.14 -10.96
CA TYR A 26 -13.21 -0.17 -9.93
C TYR A 26 -12.66 0.13 -8.53
N PHE A 27 -11.43 -0.28 -8.23
CA PHE A 27 -10.77 0.04 -6.96
C PHE A 27 -10.37 1.51 -6.88
N VAL A 28 -9.94 2.11 -8.01
CA VAL A 28 -9.70 3.55 -8.07
C VAL A 28 -10.99 4.31 -7.82
N VAL A 29 -12.07 3.98 -8.52
CA VAL A 29 -13.39 4.60 -8.31
C VAL A 29 -13.86 4.41 -6.86
N ALA A 30 -13.72 3.21 -6.30
CA ALA A 30 -14.05 2.94 -4.91
C ALA A 30 -13.22 3.79 -3.95
N ALA A 31 -11.92 3.98 -4.20
CA ALA A 31 -11.06 4.83 -3.38
C ALA A 31 -11.55 6.30 -3.36
N PHE A 32 -11.95 6.86 -4.50
CA PHE A 32 -12.54 8.19 -4.58
C PHE A 32 -13.91 8.27 -3.87
N LEU A 33 -14.77 7.27 -4.06
CA LEU A 33 -16.09 7.22 -3.43
C LEU A 33 -15.98 7.09 -1.90
N PHE A 34 -15.13 6.20 -1.41
CA PHE A 34 -14.88 6.03 0.03
C PHE A 34 -14.28 7.29 0.63
N PHE A 35 -13.31 7.92 -0.05
CA PHE A 35 -12.76 9.20 0.39
C PHE A 35 -13.85 10.26 0.54
N GLY A 36 -14.66 10.47 -0.51
CA GLY A 36 -15.76 11.43 -0.48
C GLY A 36 -16.81 11.11 0.60
N PHE A 37 -17.14 9.82 0.78
CA PHE A 37 -18.08 9.36 1.79
C PHE A 37 -17.58 9.62 3.23
N ILE A 38 -16.32 9.29 3.52
CA ILE A 38 -15.71 9.53 4.84
C ILE A 38 -15.64 11.04 5.11
N VAL A 39 -15.27 11.84 4.12
CA VAL A 39 -15.23 13.30 4.24
C VAL A 39 -16.63 13.87 4.51
N LEU A 40 -17.66 13.41 3.79
CA LEU A 40 -19.03 13.83 4.01
C LEU A 40 -19.48 13.53 5.44
N ILE A 41 -19.27 12.30 5.92
CA ILE A 41 -19.60 11.93 7.31
C ILE A 41 -18.93 12.87 8.30
N ALA A 42 -17.63 13.13 8.13
CA ALA A 42 -16.89 13.99 9.05
C ALA A 42 -17.38 15.43 9.06
N ILE A 43 -17.78 15.98 7.90
CA ILE A 43 -18.38 17.33 7.83
C ILE A 43 -19.68 17.41 8.63
N PHE A 44 -20.48 16.34 8.66
CA PHE A 44 -21.76 16.32 9.38
C PHE A 44 -21.63 16.01 10.88
N ASP A 45 -20.58 15.31 11.31
CA ASP A 45 -20.42 14.85 12.70
C ASP A 45 -19.71 15.90 13.58
N ASP A 46 -18.51 16.34 13.21
CA ASP A 46 -17.79 17.44 13.88
C ASP A 46 -16.76 18.07 12.92
N PRO A 47 -16.88 19.38 12.57
CA PRO A 47 -16.01 20.05 11.60
C PRO A 47 -14.61 20.40 12.12
N ASN A 48 -14.15 19.84 13.25
CA ASN A 48 -12.80 20.02 13.76
C ASN A 48 -11.75 19.29 12.90
N PHE A 49 -11.56 19.77 11.66
CA PHE A 49 -10.55 19.28 10.74
C PHE A 49 -9.15 19.67 11.21
N ASN A 50 -8.30 18.66 11.39
CA ASN A 50 -6.88 18.81 11.62
C ASN A 50 -6.11 17.83 10.72
N GLU A 51 -4.79 17.95 10.71
CA GLU A 51 -3.92 17.07 9.92
C GLU A 51 -4.06 15.60 10.31
N ALA A 52 -4.33 15.30 11.59
CA ALA A 52 -4.53 13.94 12.07
C ALA A 52 -5.76 13.28 11.43
N VAL A 53 -6.87 14.00 11.30
CA VAL A 53 -8.09 13.51 10.65
C VAL A 53 -7.84 13.25 9.16
N ILE A 54 -7.13 14.15 8.48
CA ILE A 54 -6.80 14.03 7.05
C ILE A 54 -5.89 12.82 6.78
N TYR A 55 -4.91 12.57 7.66
CA TYR A 55 -4.11 11.35 7.60
C TYR A 55 -5.01 10.10 7.60
N GLY A 56 -5.98 10.03 8.51
CA GLY A 56 -6.94 8.93 8.57
C GLY A 56 -7.76 8.78 7.28
N PHE A 57 -8.21 9.89 6.70
CA PHE A 57 -8.97 9.90 5.45
C PHE A 57 -8.18 9.38 4.25
N LEU A 58 -6.86 9.58 4.22
CA LEU A 58 -6.00 9.13 3.12
C LEU A 58 -5.55 7.67 3.28
N VAL A 59 -5.41 7.17 4.50
CA VAL A 59 -5.00 5.78 4.75
C VAL A 59 -5.99 4.79 4.13
N PHE A 60 -7.30 4.98 4.34
CA PHE A 60 -8.33 4.04 3.84
C PHE A 60 -8.34 3.90 2.30
N PRO A 61 -8.42 4.98 1.51
CA PRO A 61 -8.26 4.93 0.06
C PRO A 61 -6.92 4.28 -0.34
N GLY A 62 -5.83 4.59 0.36
CA GLY A 62 -4.52 3.99 0.10
C GLY A 62 -4.55 2.46 0.21
N LEU A 63 -5.25 1.92 1.21
CA LEU A 63 -5.42 0.47 1.38
C LEU A 63 -6.20 -0.15 0.22
N LEU A 64 -7.28 0.49 -0.24
CA LEU A 64 -8.04 0.00 -1.38
C LEU A 64 -7.19 -0.06 -2.66
N LEU A 65 -6.36 0.95 -2.88
CA LEU A 65 -5.51 1.06 -4.07
C LEU A 65 -4.45 -0.05 -4.16
N ILE A 66 -3.91 -0.53 -3.03
CA ILE A 66 -2.89 -1.59 -3.05
C ILE A 66 -3.48 -3.01 -3.06
N PHE A 67 -4.70 -3.21 -2.57
CA PHE A 67 -5.27 -4.55 -2.42
C PHE A 67 -5.38 -5.29 -3.74
N TYR A 68 -5.95 -4.65 -4.76
CA TYR A 68 -6.12 -5.29 -6.06
C TYR A 68 -4.80 -5.68 -6.74
N PRO A 69 -3.86 -4.76 -7.02
CA PRO A 69 -2.64 -5.08 -7.74
C PRO A 69 -1.76 -6.10 -7.01
N MET A 70 -1.79 -6.11 -5.67
CA MET A 70 -0.99 -7.05 -4.88
C MET A 70 -1.66 -8.40 -4.69
N ALA A 71 -2.98 -8.45 -4.52
CA ALA A 71 -3.71 -9.70 -4.36
C ALA A 71 -3.82 -10.47 -5.69
N TYR A 72 -4.17 -9.78 -6.77
CA TYR A 72 -4.40 -10.40 -8.08
C TYR A 72 -3.15 -10.48 -8.94
N GLY A 73 -2.03 -9.89 -8.51
CA GLY A 73 -0.81 -9.87 -9.33
C GLY A 73 -0.36 -11.26 -9.78
N ILE A 74 -0.38 -12.26 -8.88
CA ILE A 74 0.08 -13.62 -9.22
C ILE A 74 -0.94 -14.31 -10.12
N GLN A 75 -2.22 -14.20 -9.77
CA GLN A 75 -3.29 -14.79 -10.56
C GLN A 75 -3.33 -14.22 -11.99
N ASN A 76 -3.20 -12.90 -12.15
CA ASN A 76 -3.19 -12.27 -13.46
C ASN A 76 -1.99 -12.72 -14.32
N ASP A 77 -0.85 -13.00 -13.70
CA ASP A 77 0.32 -13.54 -14.40
C ASP A 77 0.10 -15.00 -14.82
N ASP A 78 -0.64 -15.78 -14.02
CA ASP A 78 -1.03 -17.15 -14.31
C ASP A 78 -2.03 -17.19 -15.48
N ASP A 79 -3.11 -16.42 -15.36
CA ASP A 79 -4.18 -16.29 -16.36
C ASP A 79 -3.64 -15.84 -17.74
N SER A 80 -2.54 -15.07 -17.75
CA SER A 80 -1.89 -14.60 -18.97
C SER A 80 -0.78 -15.53 -19.50
N LYS A 81 -0.57 -16.70 -18.89
CA LYS A 81 0.53 -17.65 -19.16
C LYS A 81 1.92 -17.00 -19.04
N MET A 82 2.02 -15.87 -18.36
CA MET A 82 3.27 -15.15 -18.20
C MET A 82 4.14 -15.79 -17.12
N LEU A 83 3.56 -16.45 -16.11
CA LEU A 83 4.33 -17.12 -15.05
C LEU A 83 5.38 -18.08 -15.63
N GLU A 84 5.02 -18.89 -16.63
CA GLU A 84 5.97 -19.80 -17.28
C GLU A 84 7.16 -19.06 -17.90
N THR A 85 6.90 -17.92 -18.56
CA THR A 85 7.94 -17.09 -19.16
C THR A 85 8.83 -16.45 -18.09
N ILE A 86 8.23 -15.95 -17.00
CA ILE A 86 8.95 -15.32 -15.89
C ILE A 86 9.83 -16.33 -15.16
N PHE A 87 9.35 -17.56 -14.96
CA PHE A 87 10.10 -18.63 -14.32
C PHE A 87 11.12 -19.31 -15.24
N GLY A 88 10.92 -19.26 -16.56
CA GLY A 88 11.86 -19.80 -17.54
C GLY A 88 13.18 -19.03 -17.64
N ILE A 89 13.21 -17.74 -17.27
CA ILE A 89 14.42 -16.92 -17.30
C ILE A 89 15.05 -16.85 -15.90
N PRO A 90 16.30 -17.33 -15.71
CA PRO A 90 16.99 -17.25 -14.44
C PRO A 90 17.05 -15.82 -13.88
N ASN A 91 16.79 -15.65 -12.57
CA ASN A 91 16.81 -14.38 -11.85
C ASN A 91 15.86 -13.27 -12.36
N TYR A 92 14.94 -13.57 -13.28
CA TYR A 92 14.00 -12.58 -13.82
C TYR A 92 12.80 -12.34 -12.90
N ARG A 93 12.29 -13.40 -12.25
CA ARG A 93 11.16 -13.36 -11.29
C ARG A 93 11.27 -12.25 -10.26
N TYR A 94 12.44 -12.14 -9.61
CA TYR A 94 12.67 -11.16 -8.56
C TYR A 94 12.58 -9.72 -9.05
N LYS A 95 13.12 -9.46 -10.25
CA LYS A 95 13.13 -8.13 -10.85
C LYS A 95 11.73 -7.68 -11.24
N VAL A 96 10.96 -8.57 -11.85
CA VAL A 96 9.57 -8.27 -12.25
C VAL A 96 8.72 -7.93 -11.03
N TRP A 97 8.79 -8.77 -9.98
CA TRP A 97 7.99 -8.57 -8.77
C TRP A 97 8.40 -7.34 -7.97
N LEU A 98 9.70 -7.07 -7.84
CA LEU A 98 10.19 -5.86 -7.18
C LEU A 98 9.78 -4.60 -7.95
N VAL A 99 9.93 -4.59 -9.28
CA VAL A 99 9.50 -3.45 -10.10
C VAL A 99 7.99 -3.27 -10.01
N ARG A 100 7.20 -4.35 -10.02
CA ARG A 100 5.75 -4.28 -9.83
C ARG A 100 5.38 -3.66 -8.49
N PHE A 101 6.02 -4.09 -7.40
CA PHE A 101 5.79 -3.54 -6.07
C PHE A 101 6.04 -2.02 -6.04
N VAL A 102 7.16 -1.57 -6.64
CA VAL A 102 7.51 -0.13 -6.73
C VAL A 102 6.50 0.63 -7.59
N ILE A 103 6.07 0.08 -8.73
CA ILE A 103 5.05 0.70 -9.59
C ILE A 103 3.72 0.82 -8.85
N THR A 104 3.27 -0.25 -8.18
CA THR A 104 2.03 -0.23 -7.40
C THR A 104 2.08 0.84 -6.30
N ALA A 105 3.19 0.91 -5.55
CA ALA A 105 3.37 1.95 -4.55
C ALA A 105 3.39 3.36 -5.17
N GLY A 106 4.05 3.54 -6.32
CA GLY A 106 4.09 4.82 -7.04
C GLY A 106 2.73 5.26 -7.58
N VAL A 107 1.94 4.33 -8.11
CA VAL A 107 0.57 4.60 -8.58
C VAL A 107 -0.33 4.95 -7.40
N ALA A 108 -0.26 4.21 -6.30
CA ALA A 108 -1.00 4.53 -5.08
C ALA A 108 -0.63 5.92 -4.56
N ALA A 109 0.66 6.25 -4.50
CA ALA A 109 1.15 7.56 -4.09
C ALA A 109 0.63 8.68 -5.02
N ALA A 110 0.65 8.47 -6.34
CA ALA A 110 0.16 9.46 -7.30
C ALA A 110 -1.34 9.73 -7.14
N ILE A 111 -2.15 8.68 -6.95
CA ILE A 111 -3.59 8.83 -6.71
C ILE A 111 -3.84 9.50 -5.35
N LEU A 112 -3.09 9.13 -4.31
CA LEU A 112 -3.17 9.77 -3.00
C LEU A 112 -2.77 11.24 -3.03
N VAL A 113 -1.84 11.67 -3.89
CA VAL A 113 -1.54 13.09 -4.12
C VAL A 113 -2.77 13.82 -4.65
N VAL A 114 -3.51 13.22 -5.59
CA VAL A 114 -4.76 13.81 -6.11
C VAL A 114 -5.79 13.94 -5.00
N LEU A 115 -6.00 12.89 -4.20
CA LEU A 115 -6.93 12.93 -3.06
C LEU A 115 -6.50 13.94 -1.99
N ALA A 116 -5.22 14.02 -1.68
CA ALA A 116 -4.67 14.98 -0.73
C ALA A 116 -4.77 16.42 -1.26
N ALA A 117 -4.58 16.65 -2.56
CA ALA A 117 -4.79 17.96 -3.18
C ALA A 117 -6.25 18.39 -3.12
N LEU A 118 -7.19 17.44 -3.33
CA LEU A 118 -8.62 17.69 -3.11
C LEU A 118 -8.89 18.05 -1.66
N ALA A 119 -8.39 17.26 -0.69
CA ALA A 119 -8.52 17.53 0.74
C ALA A 119 -7.96 18.91 1.12
N ASN A 120 -6.80 19.28 0.55
CA ASN A 120 -6.15 20.57 0.79
C ASN A 120 -6.99 21.73 0.25
N PHE A 121 -7.60 21.54 -0.92
CA PHE A 121 -8.47 22.55 -1.52
C PHE A 121 -9.82 22.70 -0.78
N THR A 122 -10.40 21.60 -0.30
CA THR A 122 -11.78 21.60 0.24
C THR A 122 -11.88 21.67 1.75
N LEU A 123 -10.92 21.11 2.50
CA LEU A 123 -11.02 20.92 3.96
C LEU A 123 -10.09 21.85 4.76
N LEU A 124 -8.79 21.61 4.66
CA LEU A 124 -7.77 22.30 5.46
C LEU A 124 -6.50 22.46 4.64
N ARG A 125 -5.79 23.59 4.78
CA ARG A 125 -4.46 23.75 4.20
C ARG A 125 -3.42 22.97 5.01
N PHE A 126 -2.66 22.11 4.35
CA PHE A 126 -1.55 21.35 4.95
C PHE A 126 -0.50 21.02 3.87
N ASP A 127 0.67 20.58 4.30
CA ASP A 127 1.73 20.16 3.38
C ASP A 127 1.49 18.74 2.85
N ILE A 128 1.30 18.61 1.54
CA ILE A 128 0.92 17.35 0.90
C ILE A 128 2.05 16.30 0.98
N LEU A 129 3.31 16.73 0.79
CA LEU A 129 4.44 15.79 0.73
C LEU A 129 4.74 15.10 2.07
N PRO A 130 4.84 15.82 3.21
CA PRO A 130 5.00 15.18 4.52
C PRO A 130 3.81 14.26 4.84
N MET A 131 2.58 14.71 4.59
CA MET A 131 1.37 13.90 4.81
C MET A 131 1.42 12.59 4.03
N LEU A 132 1.69 12.67 2.72
CA LEU A 132 1.79 11.50 1.86
C LEU A 132 2.93 10.58 2.31
N GLY A 133 4.10 11.14 2.64
CA GLY A 133 5.24 10.37 3.13
C GLY A 133 4.88 9.52 4.35
N GLN A 134 4.12 10.10 5.28
CA GLN A 134 3.64 9.39 6.47
C GLN A 134 2.60 8.32 6.12
N VAL A 135 1.64 8.61 5.26
CA VAL A 135 0.61 7.65 4.80
C VAL A 135 1.24 6.48 4.04
N MET A 136 2.30 6.71 3.28
CA MET A 136 2.91 5.65 2.47
C MET A 136 3.56 4.54 3.31
N PHE A 137 4.01 4.79 4.55
CA PHE A 137 4.61 3.75 5.41
C PHE A 137 3.67 2.56 5.66
N PRO A 138 2.44 2.73 6.22
CA PRO A 138 1.51 1.63 6.38
C PRO A 138 1.08 1.01 5.05
N ILE A 139 0.90 1.82 4.00
CA ILE A 139 0.46 1.35 2.68
C ILE A 139 1.51 0.42 2.05
N VAL A 140 2.78 0.80 2.08
CA VAL A 140 3.90 0.00 1.56
C VAL A 140 4.06 -1.28 2.39
N PHE A 141 3.94 -1.19 3.72
CA PHE A 141 3.98 -2.36 4.59
C PHE A 141 2.87 -3.35 4.26
N LEU A 142 1.61 -2.91 4.23
CA LEU A 142 0.48 -3.79 3.93
C LEU A 142 0.52 -4.32 2.49
N SER A 143 1.09 -3.57 1.56
CA SER A 143 1.36 -4.04 0.19
C SER A 143 2.33 -5.23 0.21
N SER A 144 3.36 -5.19 1.07
CA SER A 144 4.33 -6.29 1.18
C SER A 144 3.72 -7.53 1.86
N VAL A 145 2.83 -7.34 2.83
CA VAL A 145 2.05 -8.43 3.43
C VAL A 145 1.11 -9.04 2.38
N ALA A 146 0.41 -8.20 1.62
CA ALA A 146 -0.45 -8.62 0.53
C ALA A 146 0.30 -9.48 -0.50
N PHE A 147 1.52 -9.06 -0.84
CA PHE A 147 2.40 -9.83 -1.71
C PHE A 147 2.73 -11.20 -1.11
N VAL A 148 3.13 -11.28 0.16
CA VAL A 148 3.39 -12.56 0.82
C VAL A 148 2.17 -13.46 0.77
N VAL A 149 1.00 -12.96 1.15
CA VAL A 149 -0.25 -13.73 1.15
C VAL A 149 -0.61 -14.20 -0.28
N SER A 150 -0.37 -13.36 -1.30
CA SER A 150 -0.56 -13.75 -2.70
C SER A 150 0.29 -14.96 -3.07
N THR A 151 1.57 -15.00 -2.65
CA THR A 151 2.49 -16.11 -2.95
C THR A 151 2.10 -17.41 -2.26
N LEU A 152 1.38 -17.33 -1.14
CA LEU A 152 0.92 -18.47 -0.36
C LEU A 152 -0.38 -19.05 -0.91
N ILE A 153 -1.37 -18.19 -1.21
CA ILE A 153 -2.73 -18.62 -1.60
C ILE A 153 -2.86 -18.82 -3.11
N ARG A 154 -2.16 -18.01 -3.92
CA ARG A 154 -2.14 -18.08 -5.40
C ARG A 154 -3.49 -17.89 -6.09
N ASN A 155 -4.50 -17.44 -5.34
CA ASN A 155 -5.82 -17.08 -5.83
C ASN A 155 -6.13 -15.66 -5.37
N GLY A 156 -6.37 -14.74 -6.31
CA GLY A 156 -6.57 -13.32 -6.04
C GLY A 156 -7.79 -13.04 -5.16
N ASN A 157 -8.89 -13.79 -5.32
CA ASN A 157 -10.06 -13.65 -4.45
C ASN A 157 -9.73 -14.06 -3.02
N GLY A 158 -9.09 -15.23 -2.85
CA GLY A 158 -8.71 -15.75 -1.53
C GLY A 158 -7.71 -14.83 -0.83
N THR A 159 -6.71 -14.35 -1.57
CA THR A 159 -5.74 -13.37 -1.09
C THR A 159 -6.39 -12.07 -0.67
N ALA A 160 -7.31 -11.52 -1.47
CA ALA A 160 -8.01 -10.28 -1.14
C ALA A 160 -8.80 -10.41 0.17
N ILE A 161 -9.52 -11.52 0.37
CA ILE A 161 -10.28 -11.77 1.61
C ILE A 161 -9.33 -11.81 2.81
N VAL A 162 -8.23 -12.55 2.73
CA VAL A 162 -7.26 -12.67 3.83
C VAL A 162 -6.59 -11.33 4.15
N ILE A 163 -6.23 -10.55 3.13
CA ILE A 163 -5.65 -9.21 3.34
C ILE A 163 -6.65 -8.28 4.02
N VAL A 164 -7.92 -8.31 3.61
CA VAL A 164 -8.97 -7.50 4.26
C VAL A 164 -9.09 -7.87 5.74
N ILE A 165 -9.09 -9.16 6.08
CA ILE A 165 -9.13 -9.63 7.48
C ILE A 165 -7.90 -9.14 8.26
N ILE A 166 -6.70 -9.23 7.67
CA ILE A 166 -5.46 -8.75 8.30
C ILE A 166 -5.47 -7.24 8.50
N ALA A 167 -5.87 -6.47 7.49
CA ALA A 167 -5.96 -5.02 7.57
C ALA A 167 -7.00 -4.58 8.63
N PHE A 168 -8.14 -5.26 8.68
CA PHE A 168 -9.16 -5.03 9.70
C PHE A 168 -8.63 -5.36 11.10
N MET A 169 -7.87 -6.45 11.26
CA MET A 169 -7.24 -6.77 12.54
C MET A 169 -6.30 -5.65 12.99
N PHE A 170 -5.41 -5.17 12.12
CA PHE A 170 -4.56 -4.00 12.44
C PHE A 170 -5.37 -2.75 12.77
N PHE A 171 -6.50 -2.54 12.09
CA PHE A 171 -7.38 -1.41 12.33
C PHE A 171 -8.04 -1.47 13.72
N VAL A 172 -8.53 -2.65 14.13
CA VAL A 172 -9.10 -2.85 15.48
C VAL A 172 -8.07 -2.57 16.57
N PHE A 173 -6.81 -2.99 16.35
CA PHE A 173 -5.72 -2.73 17.29
C PHE A 173 -5.14 -1.30 17.22
N ALA A 174 -5.55 -0.47 16.25
CA ALA A 174 -5.01 0.88 16.10
C ALA A 174 -5.31 1.78 17.31
N ASN A 175 -6.51 1.67 17.89
CA ASN A 175 -6.91 2.45 19.07
C ASN A 175 -6.19 2.01 20.35
N PRO A 176 -6.18 0.70 20.72
CA PRO A 176 -5.42 0.23 21.87
C PRO A 176 -3.91 0.52 21.78
N LEU A 177 -3.36 0.64 20.58
CA LEU A 177 -1.94 0.87 20.32
C LEU A 177 -1.61 2.32 19.94
N GLN A 178 -2.48 3.31 20.19
CA GLN A 178 -2.26 4.71 19.77
C GLN A 178 -0.89 5.28 20.14
N SER A 179 -0.37 4.99 21.34
CA SER A 179 0.94 5.47 21.80
C SER A 179 2.06 4.43 21.66
N SER A 180 1.84 3.39 20.86
CA SER A 180 2.76 2.27 20.71
C SER A 180 3.45 2.29 19.35
N PRO A 181 4.77 2.01 19.31
CA PRO A 181 5.49 1.93 18.04
C PRO A 181 5.06 0.74 17.18
N TYR A 182 4.23 -0.18 17.70
CA TYR A 182 3.71 -1.33 16.94
C TYR A 182 2.42 -1.04 16.16
N ASN A 183 1.84 0.16 16.32
CA ASN A 183 0.63 0.53 15.60
C ASN A 183 0.94 0.78 14.12
N VAL A 184 0.45 -0.09 13.24
CA VAL A 184 0.64 0.06 11.79
C VAL A 184 0.11 1.40 11.30
N PHE A 185 -1.03 1.84 11.83
CA PHE A 185 -1.69 3.08 11.44
C PHE A 185 -1.33 4.26 12.35
N LEU A 186 -0.18 4.20 13.05
CA LEU A 186 0.26 5.27 13.94
C LEU A 186 0.23 6.62 13.23
N ASN A 187 -0.65 7.49 13.72
CA ASN A 187 -0.86 8.82 13.20
C ASN A 187 0.17 9.77 13.80
N PRO A 188 1.09 10.36 13.02
CA PRO A 188 2.13 11.21 13.56
C PRO A 188 1.64 12.63 13.91
N PHE A 189 0.48 13.02 13.39
CA PHE A 189 -0.09 14.37 13.55
C PHE A 189 -1.01 14.49 14.78
N SER A 190 -1.24 13.39 15.49
CA SER A 190 -2.01 13.36 16.74
C SER A 190 -1.07 13.29 17.94
N GLU A 191 -0.48 14.41 18.34
CA GLU A 191 0.40 14.47 19.51
C GLU A 191 -0.41 14.25 20.82
N PRO A 192 -0.05 13.25 21.66
CA PRO A 192 -0.69 13.06 22.95
C PRO A 192 -0.38 14.20 23.92
N ARG A 193 -1.40 14.77 24.57
CA ARG A 193 -1.23 15.88 25.53
C ARG A 193 -0.40 15.50 26.77
N ASP A 194 -0.34 14.21 27.10
CA ASP A 194 0.30 13.69 28.31
C ASP A 194 1.75 13.24 28.09
N MET A 195 2.33 13.54 26.92
CA MET A 195 3.67 13.08 26.52
C MET A 195 4.51 14.26 26.03
N SER A 196 5.82 14.23 26.29
CA SER A 196 6.73 15.21 25.69
C SER A 196 6.94 14.94 24.21
N GLU A 197 7.07 16.02 23.44
CA GLU A 197 7.32 15.99 21.98
C GLU A 197 8.49 15.08 21.61
N PHE A 198 9.56 15.09 22.41
CA PHE A 198 10.74 14.24 22.18
C PHE A 198 10.43 12.74 22.24
N ILE A 199 9.61 12.31 23.21
CA ILE A 199 9.21 10.89 23.34
C ILE A 199 8.30 10.52 22.16
N TRP A 200 7.40 11.41 21.78
CA TRP A 200 6.49 11.19 20.65
C TRP A 200 7.23 11.01 19.33
N LEU A 201 8.18 11.89 19.02
CA LEU A 201 9.06 11.78 17.85
C LEU A 201 9.86 10.47 17.86
N THR A 202 10.32 10.02 19.05
CA THR A 202 11.01 8.75 19.21
C THR A 202 10.10 7.56 18.88
N ILE A 203 8.83 7.60 19.29
CA ILE A 203 7.84 6.56 18.99
C ILE A 203 7.56 6.52 17.49
N ILE A 204 7.33 7.68 16.85
CA ILE A 204 7.12 7.78 15.40
C ILE A 204 8.33 7.20 14.66
N PHE A 205 9.54 7.61 15.02
CA PHE A 205 10.75 7.14 14.37
C PHE A 205 10.89 5.61 14.47
N ARG A 206 10.69 5.04 15.67
CA ARG A 206 10.72 3.58 15.88
C ARG A 206 9.65 2.88 15.06
N ASN A 207 8.44 3.41 15.03
CA ASN A 207 7.35 2.86 14.22
C ASN A 207 7.72 2.81 12.73
N ARG A 208 8.21 3.92 12.16
CA ARG A 208 8.60 3.97 10.75
C ARG A 208 9.75 3.00 10.45
N LEU A 209 10.71 2.89 11.36
CA LEU A 209 11.79 1.91 11.26
C LEU A 209 11.24 0.48 11.27
N TYR A 210 10.32 0.16 12.18
CA TYR A 210 9.70 -1.17 12.26
C TYR A 210 8.92 -1.51 10.99
N LEU A 211 8.14 -0.57 10.46
CA LEU A 211 7.42 -0.77 9.20
C LEU A 211 8.37 -0.98 8.02
N LEU A 212 9.49 -0.25 7.92
CA LEU A 212 10.49 -0.45 6.87
C LEU A 212 11.20 -1.81 6.97
N VAL A 213 11.60 -2.20 8.17
CA VAL A 213 12.24 -3.51 8.41
C VAL A 213 11.24 -4.63 8.11
N ALA A 214 10.02 -4.54 8.61
CA ALA A 214 8.98 -5.53 8.36
C ALA A 214 8.63 -5.64 6.87
N THR A 215 8.51 -4.50 6.17
CA THR A 215 8.33 -4.46 4.70
C THR A 215 9.45 -5.21 3.99
N SER A 216 10.70 -4.94 4.35
CA SER A 216 11.87 -5.59 3.73
C SER A 216 11.86 -7.10 3.96
N LEU A 217 11.56 -7.54 5.20
CA LEU A 217 11.45 -8.96 5.53
C LEU A 217 10.29 -9.65 4.79
N CYS A 218 9.12 -9.01 4.71
CA CYS A 218 7.98 -9.53 3.95
C CYS A 218 8.29 -9.64 2.46
N LEU A 219 8.94 -8.63 1.86
CA LEU A 219 9.36 -8.70 0.47
C LEU A 219 10.34 -9.85 0.22
N LEU A 220 11.36 -10.00 1.07
CA LEU A 220 12.31 -11.11 0.96
C LEU A 220 11.62 -12.46 1.07
N TYR A 221 10.68 -12.61 2.01
CA TYR A 221 9.93 -13.84 2.20
C TYR A 221 9.00 -14.15 1.01
N GLY A 222 8.28 -13.15 0.48
CA GLY A 222 7.45 -13.33 -0.72
C GLY A 222 8.29 -13.71 -1.94
N MET A 223 9.46 -13.08 -2.11
CA MET A 223 10.42 -13.43 -3.15
C MET A 223 10.98 -14.84 -2.98
N TYR A 224 11.27 -15.26 -1.75
CA TYR A 224 11.70 -16.61 -1.43
C TYR A 224 10.64 -17.66 -1.81
N ASN A 225 9.35 -17.38 -1.54
CA ASN A 225 8.27 -18.29 -1.92
C ASN A 225 8.17 -18.49 -3.44
N LEU A 226 8.49 -17.46 -4.23
CA LEU A 226 8.56 -17.56 -5.69
C LEU A 226 9.71 -18.43 -6.20
N GLN A 227 10.60 -18.94 -5.35
CA GLN A 227 11.66 -19.85 -5.80
C GLN A 227 11.12 -21.21 -6.23
N TYR A 228 10.05 -21.66 -5.57
CA TYR A 228 9.48 -22.99 -5.74
C TYR A 228 8.55 -23.04 -6.95
N ARG A 229 9.13 -23.08 -8.16
CA ARG A 229 8.41 -23.09 -9.45
C ARG A 229 7.27 -24.11 -9.50
N GLU A 230 7.48 -25.32 -8.96
CA GLU A 230 6.52 -26.43 -8.94
C GLU A 230 5.20 -26.10 -8.22
N ARG A 231 5.20 -25.05 -7.41
CA ARG A 231 4.01 -24.62 -6.69
C ARG A 231 3.11 -23.69 -7.52
N PHE A 232 3.59 -23.19 -8.65
CA PHE A 232 2.91 -22.19 -9.49
C PHE A 232 2.61 -22.70 -10.91
N ILE A 233 2.86 -23.98 -11.19
CA ILE A 233 2.59 -24.66 -12.47
C ILE A 233 1.73 -25.89 -12.18
#